data_AF-A0A8T1K3D7-F1
#
_entry.id   AF-A0A8T1K3D7-F1
#
_cell.length_a   1.000
_cell.length_b   1.000
_cell.length_c   1.000
_cell.angle_alpha   90.00
_cell.angle_beta   90.00
_cell.angle_gamma   90.00
#
_symmetry.space_group_name_H-M   'P 1'
#
loop_
_entity.id
_entity.type
_entity.pdbx_description
1 polymer ?
#
loop_
_entity_poly.entity_id
_entity_poly.type
_entity_poly.pdbx_seq_one_letter_code
_entity_poly.pdbx_strand_id
1 'polypeptide(L)'
;MEYEQGAESQSMYGNPSIRRPSESATHIARADCPHLSDPEWEALQRLATVIGEAAVATMLRTLSPTEQHGVALGFIVTDQRDAAAATTTTASSGTTPRV
;
A
#
# COMPACT_ATOMS: atom_id res chain seq x y z
N MET A 1 22.32 59.13 -19.51
CA MET A 1 21.07 58.52 -19.03
C MET A 1 20.90 57.26 -19.85
N GLU A 2 20.84 56.04 -19.35
CA GLU A 2 20.75 55.45 -18.02
C GLU A 2 21.30 54.03 -18.14
N TYR A 3 21.44 53.38 -17.00
CA TYR A 3 22.26 52.22 -16.72
C TYR A 3 21.47 50.91 -16.84
N GLU A 4 22.22 49.81 -16.98
CA GLU A 4 21.97 48.50 -16.36
C GLU A 4 20.96 47.48 -16.94
N GLN A 5 21.54 46.30 -17.21
CA GLN A 5 21.15 45.00 -16.66
C GLN A 5 19.74 44.46 -16.98
N GLY A 6 19.71 43.53 -17.94
CA GLY A 6 18.67 42.54 -18.10
C GLY A 6 19.30 41.16 -18.29
N ALA A 7 19.98 40.67 -17.26
CA ALA A 7 20.35 39.27 -17.16
C ALA A 7 19.10 38.48 -16.79
N GLU A 8 18.48 37.82 -17.76
CA GLU A 8 17.75 36.58 -17.51
C GLU A 8 17.26 35.98 -18.83
N SER A 9 17.97 34.94 -19.28
CA SER A 9 17.32 33.86 -19.99
C SER A 9 16.29 33.23 -19.05
N GLN A 10 15.10 33.84 -18.94
CA GLN A 10 13.95 33.17 -18.36
C GLN A 10 13.56 32.06 -19.34
N SER A 11 14.23 30.92 -19.18
CA SER A 11 13.68 29.61 -19.49
C SER A 11 12.35 29.52 -18.76
N MET A 12 11.30 29.95 -19.45
CA MET A 12 9.95 29.98 -18.93
C MET A 12 9.53 28.54 -18.69
N TYR A 13 9.75 28.14 -17.45
CA TYR A 13 9.10 27.05 -16.77
C TYR A 13 9.28 25.71 -17.46
N GLY A 14 10.42 25.08 -17.13
CA GLY A 14 10.43 23.62 -17.05
C GLY A 14 9.17 23.19 -16.32
N ASN A 15 8.33 22.39 -16.97
CA ASN A 15 7.30 21.64 -16.31
C ASN A 15 7.86 20.25 -16.01
N PRO A 16 8.53 20.02 -14.87
CA PRO A 16 8.70 18.69 -14.33
C PRO A 16 7.51 18.28 -13.44
N SER A 17 6.34 18.91 -13.56
CA SER A 17 5.14 18.56 -12.79
C SER A 17 4.27 17.48 -13.46
N ILE A 18 4.84 16.66 -14.35
CA ILE A 18 4.71 15.22 -14.07
C ILE A 18 5.57 15.01 -12.84
N ARG A 19 5.01 15.39 -11.67
CA ARG A 19 5.53 15.03 -10.36
C ARG A 19 5.75 13.55 -10.51
N ARG A 20 7.02 13.13 -10.65
CA ARG A 20 7.41 11.73 -10.52
C ARG A 20 6.54 11.23 -9.36
N PRO A 21 5.82 10.09 -9.47
CA PRO A 21 5.17 9.53 -8.30
C PRO A 21 6.23 9.60 -7.21
N SER A 22 6.04 10.52 -6.26
CA SER A 22 7.06 10.74 -5.25
C SER A 22 7.18 9.36 -4.60
N GLU A 23 8.36 8.89 -4.22
CA GLU A 23 8.45 7.58 -3.53
C GLU A 23 7.48 7.51 -2.33
N SER A 24 7.15 8.69 -1.77
CA SER A 24 6.11 8.94 -0.76
C SER A 24 4.65 8.91 -1.23
N ALA A 25 4.35 8.80 -2.53
CA ALA A 25 3.00 8.64 -3.08
C ALA A 25 2.56 7.17 -3.14
N THR A 26 3.54 6.25 -3.05
CA THR A 26 3.35 4.80 -2.99
C THR A 26 3.46 4.26 -1.57
N HIS A 27 4.32 4.84 -0.73
CA HIS A 27 4.49 4.38 0.65
C HIS A 27 3.27 4.66 1.54
N ILE A 28 2.79 3.63 2.22
CA ILE A 28 1.67 3.72 3.17
C ILE A 28 2.27 3.73 4.57
N ALA A 29 2.18 4.85 5.29
CA ALA A 29 2.61 4.90 6.68
C ALA A 29 1.43 4.65 7.62
N ARG A 30 1.73 4.09 8.80
CA ARG A 30 0.73 3.93 9.86
C ARG A 30 0.07 5.26 10.25
N ALA A 31 0.82 6.36 10.12
CA ALA A 31 0.35 7.71 10.36
C ALA A 31 -0.75 8.17 9.37
N ASP A 32 -0.79 7.60 8.16
CA ASP A 32 -1.82 7.92 7.16
C ASP A 32 -3.16 7.26 7.49
N CYS A 33 -3.17 6.22 8.33
CA CYS A 33 -4.37 5.48 8.71
C CYS A 33 -4.43 5.22 10.22
N PRO A 34 -4.55 6.27 11.07
CA PRO A 34 -4.56 6.12 12.53
C PRO A 34 -5.79 5.39 13.05
N HIS A 35 -6.87 5.31 12.27
CA HIS A 35 -8.14 4.67 12.62
C HIS A 35 -8.13 3.14 12.50
N LEU A 36 -7.15 2.56 11.81
CA LEU A 36 -7.02 1.11 11.69
C LEU A 36 -6.45 0.52 12.98
N SER A 37 -6.88 -0.69 13.34
CA SER A 37 -6.24 -1.45 14.43
C SER A 37 -4.95 -2.12 13.94
N ASP A 38 -4.08 -2.56 14.84
CA ASP A 38 -2.87 -3.33 14.49
C ASP A 38 -3.14 -4.54 13.57
N PRO A 39 -4.12 -5.43 13.83
CA PRO A 39 -4.38 -6.56 12.92
C PRO A 39 -4.84 -6.13 11.52
N GLU A 40 -5.57 -5.02 11.41
CA GLU A 40 -6.01 -4.47 10.13
C GLU A 40 -4.85 -3.85 9.35
N TRP A 41 -3.95 -3.17 10.05
CA TRP A 41 -2.73 -2.62 9.47
C TRP A 41 -1.81 -3.73 8.94
N GLU A 42 -1.62 -4.80 9.72
CA GLU A 42 -0.86 -6.00 9.28
C GLU A 42 -1.50 -6.65 8.04
N ALA A 43 -2.83 -6.73 8.01
CA ALA A 43 -3.58 -7.23 6.87
C ALA A 43 -3.39 -6.38 5.62
N LEU A 44 -3.40 -5.05 5.75
CA LEU A 44 -3.11 -4.16 4.63
C LEU A 44 -1.67 -4.27 4.13
N GLN A 45 -0.70 -4.46 5.03
CA GLN A 45 0.68 -4.72 4.62
C GLN A 45 0.80 -6.02 3.83
N ARG A 46 0.11 -7.09 4.25
CA ARG A 46 0.03 -8.34 3.48
C ARG A 46 -0.71 -8.17 2.16
N LEU A 47 -1.80 -7.41 2.14
CA LEU A 47 -2.48 -7.09 0.89
C LEU A 47 -1.54 -6.31 -0.05
N ALA A 48 -0.73 -5.40 0.47
CA ALA A 48 0.28 -4.67 -0.28
C ALA A 48 1.39 -5.57 -0.84
N THR A 49 1.73 -6.69 -0.20
CA THR A 49 2.65 -7.68 -0.81
C THR A 49 2.00 -8.48 -1.93
N VAL A 50 0.67 -8.70 -1.87
CA VAL A 50 -0.08 -9.46 -2.89
C VAL A 50 -0.36 -8.63 -4.14
N ILE A 51 -0.88 -7.41 -3.99
CA ILE A 51 -1.31 -6.56 -5.13
C ILE A 51 -0.42 -5.34 -5.37
N GLY A 52 0.55 -5.11 -4.52
CA GLY A 52 1.45 -3.95 -4.57
C GLY A 52 0.99 -2.79 -3.69
N GLU A 53 1.96 -2.17 -3.03
CA GLU A 53 1.77 -1.03 -2.14
C GLU A 53 1.10 0.16 -2.85
N ALA A 54 1.49 0.45 -4.09
CA ALA A 54 0.88 1.51 -4.90
C ALA A 54 -0.64 1.32 -5.13
N ALA A 55 -1.06 0.06 -5.32
CA ALA A 55 -2.46 -0.27 -5.50
C ALA A 55 -3.24 -0.07 -4.20
N VAL A 56 -2.70 -0.57 -3.08
CA VAL A 56 -3.30 -0.37 -1.75
C VAL A 56 -3.35 1.11 -1.38
N ALA A 57 -2.28 1.89 -1.62
CA ALA A 57 -2.24 3.32 -1.36
C ALA A 57 -3.31 4.08 -2.17
N THR A 58 -3.53 3.67 -3.42
CA THR A 58 -4.61 4.22 -4.26
C THR A 58 -5.98 3.86 -3.72
N MET A 59 -6.20 2.61 -3.31
CA MET A 59 -7.46 2.18 -2.68
C MET A 59 -7.75 2.98 -1.42
N LEU A 60 -6.80 3.11 -0.50
CA LEU A 60 -6.96 3.89 0.73
C LEU A 60 -7.28 5.36 0.44
N ARG A 61 -6.69 5.95 -0.61
CA ARG A 61 -7.00 7.33 -1.03
C ARG A 61 -8.44 7.50 -1.53
N THR A 62 -8.99 6.46 -2.17
CA THR A 62 -10.35 6.50 -2.75
C THR A 62 -11.45 6.09 -1.78
N LEU A 63 -11.12 5.25 -0.80
CA LEU A 63 -12.07 4.64 0.12
C LEU A 63 -12.21 5.48 1.40
N SER A 64 -13.44 5.56 1.90
CA SER A 64 -13.74 6.17 3.20
C SER A 64 -13.15 5.32 4.33
N PRO A 65 -12.88 5.88 5.53
CA PRO A 65 -12.34 5.12 6.66
C PRO A 65 -13.10 3.82 6.99
N THR A 66 -14.43 3.84 6.89
CA THR A 66 -15.29 2.66 7.08
C THR A 66 -15.09 1.60 6.00
N GLU A 67 -14.89 2.02 4.75
CA GLU A 67 -14.66 1.11 3.63
C GLU A 67 -13.26 0.48 3.72
N GLN A 68 -12.26 1.24 4.16
CA GLN A 68 -10.91 0.73 4.43
C GLN A 68 -10.94 -0.38 5.50
N HIS A 69 -11.71 -0.17 6.57
CA HIS A 69 -11.94 -1.18 7.61
C HIS A 69 -12.57 -2.46 7.01
N GLY A 70 -13.58 -2.29 6.15
CA GLY A 70 -14.22 -3.41 5.45
C GLY A 70 -13.25 -4.21 4.58
N VAL A 71 -12.37 -3.52 3.84
CA VAL A 71 -11.32 -4.17 3.04
C VAL A 71 -10.33 -4.94 3.91
N ALA A 72 -9.86 -4.34 5.01
CA ALA A 72 -8.93 -4.98 5.93
C ALA A 72 -9.56 -6.23 6.58
N LEU A 73 -10.78 -6.15 7.09
CA LEU A 73 -11.48 -7.28 7.67
C LEU A 73 -11.76 -8.39 6.66
N GLY A 74 -12.20 -8.04 5.44
CA GLY A 74 -12.44 -9.00 4.37
C GLY A 74 -11.17 -9.75 3.98
N PHE A 75 -10.03 -9.05 3.94
CA PHE A 75 -8.73 -9.67 3.71
C PHE A 75 -8.34 -10.58 4.86
N ILE A 76 -8.46 -10.17 6.13
CA ILE A 76 -8.14 -11.01 7.30
C ILE A 76 -8.90 -12.33 7.27
N VAL A 77 -10.22 -12.29 7.03
CA VAL A 77 -11.03 -13.52 7.01
C VAL A 77 -10.61 -14.44 5.86
N THR A 78 -10.26 -13.86 4.70
CA THR A 78 -9.79 -14.62 3.54
C THR A 78 -8.41 -15.22 3.78
N ASP A 79 -7.49 -14.45 4.33
CA ASP A 79 -6.11 -14.84 4.69
C ASP A 79 -6.12 -15.95 5.75
N GLN A 80 -6.94 -15.83 6.79
CA GLN A 80 -7.10 -16.87 7.81
C GLN A 80 -7.65 -18.17 7.23
N ARG A 81 -8.61 -18.08 6.30
CA ARG A 81 -9.17 -19.26 5.64
C ARG A 81 -8.13 -19.96 4.77
N ASP A 82 -7.34 -19.20 4.01
CA ASP A 82 -6.24 -19.74 3.21
C ASP A 82 -5.17 -20.41 4.08
N ALA A 83 -4.76 -19.73 5.17
CA ALA A 83 -3.82 -20.29 6.14
C ALA A 83 -4.33 -21.59 6.79
N ALA A 84 -5.62 -21.64 7.15
CA ALA A 84 -6.24 -22.85 7.69
C ALA A 84 -6.31 -23.99 6.65
N ALA A 85 -6.61 -23.67 5.40
CA ALA A 85 -6.60 -24.65 4.31
C ALA A 85 -5.18 -25.20 4.03
N ALA A 86 -4.17 -24.34 4.05
CA ALA A 86 -2.76 -24.73 3.91
C ALA A 86 -2.31 -25.63 5.07
N THR A 87 -2.72 -25.32 6.30
CA THR A 87 -2.42 -26.13 7.49
C THR A 87 -3.09 -27.52 7.41
N THR A 88 -4.33 -27.60 6.95
CA THR A 88 -5.06 -28.88 6.82
C THR A 88 -4.49 -29.76 5.72
N THR A 89 -4.01 -29.15 4.63
CA THR A 89 -3.39 -29.86 3.49
C THR A 89 -2.01 -30.43 3.87
N THR A 90 -1.23 -29.67 4.66
CA THR A 90 0.07 -30.14 5.18
C THR A 90 -0.09 -31.20 6.27
N ALA A 91 -1.09 -31.08 7.14
CA ALA A 91 -1.41 -32.12 8.13
C ALA A 91 -1.90 -33.43 7.49
N SER A 92 -2.63 -33.36 6.38
CA SER A 92 -3.10 -34.56 5.66
C SER A 92 -2.02 -35.26 4.80
N SER A 93 -0.94 -34.56 4.44
CA SER A 93 0.20 -35.17 3.74
C SER A 93 1.24 -35.82 4.68
N GLY A 94 0.94 -35.91 5.98
CA GLY A 94 1.82 -36.44 7.01
C GLY A 94 1.52 -37.87 7.47
N THR A 95 0.87 -38.72 6.68
CA THR A 95 0.77 -40.17 7.02
C THR A 95 1.88 -40.97 6.36
N THR A 96 2.99 -41.13 7.09
CA THR A 96 3.69 -42.41 7.19
C THR A 96 4.53 -42.39 8.47
N PRO A 97 4.01 -42.90 9.60
CA PRO A 97 4.91 -43.40 10.63
C PRO A 97 5.62 -44.60 10.01
N ARG A 98 6.92 -44.46 9.73
CA ARG A 98 7.76 -45.60 9.37
C ARG A 98 7.80 -46.52 10.60
N VAL A 99 7.34 -47.75 10.38
CA VAL A 99 7.31 -48.90 11.31
C VAL A 99 8.60 -49.03 12.11
#